data_AF-A0A0J1FM45-F1
#
_entry.id   AF-A0A0J1FM45-F1
#
_cell.length_a   1.000
_cell.length_b   1.000
_cell.length_c   1.000
_cell.angle_alpha   90.00
_cell.angle_beta   90.00
_cell.angle_gamma   90.00
#
_symmetry.space_group_name_H-M   'P 1'
#
loop_
_entity.id
_entity.type
_entity.pdbx_description
1 polymer ?
#
loop_
_entity_poly.entity_id
_entity_poly.type
_entity_poly.pdbx_seq_one_letter_code
_entity_poly.pdbx_strand_id
1 'polypeptide(L)'
;MAIKINSKNKKILLVLITLSLLLTGCGNAEKVSTATVSDASAKSSAAKKSSPTTVTNDSVDYNQYVKKVWKLKNNSDMSFVISKIENSKAIGKLSVLNYTTADKNLQSFEADFEGEINKDTAVCQYNDSKGNKGSLKLVFKSNQEIEGTITIADKAKATVQPSLGTFYFAPETIKDIKGFSPIEKQSFMVNLNSWGNIKFVSGKLTGGSHVPVEFYLTDKDGDILYDFAATLPYRVDVKAVSFEDVNKDGLKDIIIIVNDEDDSSNCLATVYFQKADGSFANDMKLDQEINESKNNKDVKTVRTFLASKF
;
A
#
# COMPACT_ATOMS: atom_id res chain seq x y z
N MET A 1 38.54 22.58 -26.73
CA MET A 1 39.36 21.45 -26.22
C MET A 1 38.41 20.31 -25.90
N ALA A 2 38.31 19.33 -26.80
CA ALA A 2 37.32 18.25 -26.74
C ALA A 2 37.83 17.10 -25.87
N ILE A 3 37.03 16.64 -24.91
CA ILE A 3 37.34 15.46 -24.09
C ILE A 3 36.49 14.29 -24.59
N LYS A 4 37.21 13.24 -24.98
CA LYS A 4 36.76 11.99 -25.60
C LYS A 4 36.36 11.02 -24.49
N ILE A 5 35.09 10.61 -24.41
CA ILE A 5 34.64 9.57 -23.49
C ILE A 5 34.83 8.21 -24.15
N ASN A 6 35.66 7.37 -23.53
CA ASN A 6 36.02 6.04 -23.99
C ASN A 6 35.11 5.00 -23.32
N SER A 7 34.27 4.30 -24.10
CA SER A 7 33.42 3.22 -23.59
C SER A 7 34.23 1.93 -23.43
N LYS A 8 34.16 1.28 -22.26
CA LYS A 8 34.62 -0.10 -22.09
C LYS A 8 33.47 -0.99 -21.60
N ASN A 9 33.01 -1.82 -22.53
CA ASN A 9 32.17 -3.00 -22.33
C ASN A 9 32.75 -3.92 -21.25
N LYS A 10 31.92 -4.32 -20.27
CA LYS A 10 32.15 -5.53 -19.48
C LYS A 10 31.03 -6.52 -19.77
N LYS A 11 31.40 -7.62 -20.42
CA LYS A 11 30.57 -8.82 -20.62
C LYS A 11 30.40 -9.49 -19.25
N ILE A 12 29.16 -9.68 -18.79
CA ILE A 12 28.84 -10.52 -17.63
C ILE A 12 28.27 -11.84 -18.16
N LEU A 13 28.97 -12.91 -17.81
CA LEU A 13 28.70 -14.30 -18.14
C LEU A 13 27.60 -14.83 -17.22
N LEU A 14 26.45 -15.22 -17.78
CA LEU A 14 25.41 -15.98 -17.07
C LEU A 14 25.88 -17.43 -16.90
N VAL A 15 25.96 -17.91 -15.66
CA VAL A 15 26.08 -19.34 -15.35
C VAL A 15 24.81 -19.77 -14.63
N LEU A 16 23.96 -20.50 -15.35
CA LEU A 16 22.82 -21.23 -14.82
C LEU A 16 23.31 -22.58 -14.29
N ILE A 17 23.15 -22.83 -12.99
CA ILE A 17 23.32 -24.18 -12.43
C ILE A 17 21.93 -24.69 -12.04
N THR A 18 21.36 -25.51 -12.90
CA THR A 18 20.26 -26.41 -12.57
C THR A 18 20.86 -27.71 -12.06
N LEU A 19 20.57 -28.08 -10.81
CA LEU A 19 20.87 -29.42 -10.31
C LEU A 19 19.56 -30.06 -9.85
N SER A 20 19.04 -30.93 -10.71
CA SER A 20 17.98 -31.88 -10.42
C SER A 20 18.55 -33.27 -10.62
N LEU A 21 18.62 -34.06 -9.55
CA LEU A 21 18.76 -35.50 -9.60
C LEU A 21 17.78 -36.11 -8.59
N LEU A 22 16.94 -36.97 -9.14
CA LEU A 22 15.92 -37.77 -8.49
C LEU A 22 16.41 -39.23 -8.49
N LEU A 23 15.92 -39.99 -7.49
CA LEU A 23 15.72 -41.45 -7.41
C LEU A 23 16.62 -42.31 -6.48
N THR A 24 15.97 -42.68 -5.37
CA THR A 24 15.71 -44.05 -4.83
C THR A 24 16.82 -44.94 -4.29
N GLY A 25 16.57 -45.55 -3.11
CA GLY A 25 17.09 -46.89 -2.77
C GLY A 25 17.15 -47.30 -1.29
N CYS A 26 16.04 -47.87 -0.78
CA CYS A 26 15.84 -48.94 0.23
C CYS A 26 16.75 -49.22 1.46
N GLY A 27 16.10 -49.32 2.64
CA GLY A 27 15.96 -50.55 3.47
C GLY A 27 16.97 -50.83 4.60
N ASN A 28 16.55 -50.84 5.88
CA ASN A 28 16.06 -52.04 6.63
C ASN A 28 15.89 -51.82 8.16
N ALA A 29 14.78 -52.40 8.67
CA ALA A 29 14.53 -53.20 9.89
C ALA A 29 14.93 -52.79 11.33
N GLU A 30 13.88 -52.77 12.18
CA GLU A 30 13.71 -53.34 13.54
C GLU A 30 14.36 -52.71 14.79
N LYS A 31 13.49 -52.31 15.75
CA LYS A 31 13.26 -53.10 16.99
C LYS A 31 11.97 -52.73 17.73
N VAL A 32 11.31 -53.80 18.14
CA VAL A 32 10.06 -53.94 18.91
C VAL A 32 10.30 -53.70 20.40
N SER A 33 9.33 -53.13 21.11
CA SER A 33 9.03 -53.56 22.49
C SER A 33 7.54 -53.47 22.77
N THR A 34 7.01 -54.57 23.28
CA THR A 34 5.59 -54.89 23.50
C THR A 34 5.30 -54.82 24.99
N ALA A 35 4.14 -54.29 25.37
CA ALA A 35 3.44 -54.69 26.60
C ALA A 35 1.92 -54.50 26.40
N THR A 36 1.22 -55.63 26.23
CA THR A 36 -0.23 -55.83 26.38
C THR A 36 -0.58 -55.91 27.89
N VAL A 37 -1.80 -55.67 28.35
CA VAL A 37 -2.94 -56.63 28.36
C VAL A 37 -4.25 -55.94 28.84
N SER A 38 -5.36 -56.28 28.15
CA SER A 38 -6.80 -56.33 28.48
C SER A 38 -7.54 -55.06 29.00
N ASP A 39 -8.80 -54.77 28.64
CA ASP A 39 -9.92 -55.70 28.50
C ASP A 39 -11.07 -55.16 27.61
N ALA A 40 -11.95 -56.08 27.21
CA ALA A 40 -12.95 -55.96 26.15
C ALA A 40 -14.20 -55.10 26.45
N SER A 41 -14.81 -54.51 25.40
CA SER A 41 -16.19 -54.86 25.00
C SER A 41 -16.52 -54.30 23.61
N ALA A 42 -17.26 -55.10 22.85
CA ALA A 42 -17.65 -54.86 21.47
C ALA A 42 -18.95 -54.06 21.35
N LYS A 43 -19.07 -53.21 20.31
CA LYS A 43 -20.22 -53.16 19.39
C LYS A 43 -20.01 -52.18 18.22
N SER A 44 -20.03 -52.75 17.00
CA SER A 44 -20.84 -52.34 15.84
C SER A 44 -20.80 -50.87 15.36
N SER A 45 -20.21 -50.59 14.18
CA SER A 45 -20.91 -50.62 12.88
C SER A 45 -20.15 -49.85 11.80
N ALA A 46 -19.94 -50.54 10.67
CA ALA A 46 -19.94 -50.09 9.28
C ALA A 46 -19.57 -48.63 8.93
N ALA A 47 -18.51 -48.54 8.13
CA ALA A 47 -18.05 -47.37 7.40
C ALA A 47 -19.15 -46.71 6.56
N LYS A 48 -19.26 -45.38 6.68
CA LYS A 48 -19.80 -44.50 5.65
C LYS A 48 -18.67 -43.62 5.14
N LYS A 49 -18.29 -43.83 3.87
CA LYS A 49 -17.45 -42.92 3.10
C LYS A 49 -18.06 -41.52 3.15
N SER A 50 -17.41 -40.58 3.83
CA SER A 50 -17.68 -39.16 3.66
C SER A 50 -17.00 -38.72 2.37
N SER A 51 -17.80 -38.41 1.35
CA SER A 51 -17.38 -37.66 0.18
C SER A 51 -16.72 -36.33 0.62
N PRO A 52 -15.70 -35.84 -0.10
CA PRO A 52 -15.10 -34.56 0.22
C PRO A 52 -16.12 -33.47 -0.05
N THR A 53 -16.56 -32.77 0.99
CA THR A 53 -17.28 -31.51 0.86
C THR A 53 -16.30 -30.51 0.29
N THR A 54 -16.36 -30.27 -1.02
CA THR A 54 -15.76 -29.09 -1.64
C THR A 54 -16.47 -27.87 -1.06
N VAL A 55 -15.82 -27.19 -0.11
CA VAL A 55 -16.23 -25.86 0.31
C VAL A 55 -15.74 -24.90 -0.78
N THR A 56 -16.58 -24.62 -1.77
CA THR A 56 -16.39 -23.44 -2.62
C THR A 56 -16.73 -22.22 -1.77
N ASN A 57 -15.68 -21.54 -1.29
CA ASN A 57 -15.84 -20.29 -0.57
C ASN A 57 -16.14 -19.18 -1.59
N ASP A 58 -17.39 -19.08 -2.03
CA ASP A 58 -17.87 -18.09 -3.03
C ASP A 58 -17.93 -16.64 -2.48
N SER A 59 -17.35 -16.38 -1.31
CA SER A 59 -17.28 -15.04 -0.73
C SER A 59 -16.13 -14.25 -1.34
N VAL A 60 -16.44 -13.12 -1.98
CA VAL A 60 -15.44 -12.16 -2.46
C VAL A 60 -14.62 -11.64 -1.27
N ASP A 61 -13.30 -11.81 -1.32
CA ASP A 61 -12.40 -11.18 -0.34
C ASP A 61 -12.25 -9.69 -0.68
N TYR A 62 -13.00 -8.83 0.01
CA TYR A 62 -12.99 -7.39 -0.28
C TYR A 62 -11.70 -6.69 0.16
N ASN A 63 -10.90 -7.30 1.04
CA ASN A 63 -9.69 -6.66 1.55
C ASN A 63 -8.69 -6.35 0.44
N GLN A 64 -8.73 -7.12 -0.65
CA GLN A 64 -7.89 -6.87 -1.83
C GLN A 64 -8.23 -5.59 -2.60
N TYR A 65 -9.41 -4.98 -2.36
CA TYR A 65 -9.87 -3.77 -3.06
C TYR A 65 -9.79 -2.49 -2.23
N VAL A 66 -9.76 -2.63 -0.91
CA VAL A 66 -9.84 -1.53 0.05
C VAL A 66 -8.46 -0.84 0.19
N LYS A 67 -8.48 0.49 0.34
CA LYS A 67 -7.35 1.40 0.51
C LYS A 67 -6.38 1.51 -0.67
N LYS A 68 -6.56 0.74 -1.74
CA LYS A 68 -5.81 0.89 -3.00
C LYS A 68 -6.26 2.11 -3.79
N VAL A 69 -5.31 2.76 -4.46
CA VAL A 69 -5.59 3.77 -5.48
C VAL A 69 -5.89 3.06 -6.80
N TRP A 70 -7.15 3.09 -7.24
CA TRP A 70 -7.60 2.49 -8.49
C TRP A 70 -7.55 3.53 -9.61
N LYS A 71 -6.61 3.39 -10.56
CA LYS A 71 -6.44 4.29 -11.71
C LYS A 71 -7.05 3.71 -12.97
N LEU A 72 -7.62 4.58 -13.78
CA LEU A 72 -8.14 4.23 -15.10
C LEU A 72 -7.00 3.76 -16.03
N LYS A 73 -7.15 2.56 -16.63
CA LYS A 73 -6.04 1.87 -17.36
C LYS A 73 -5.51 2.61 -18.59
N ASN A 74 -6.32 3.45 -19.22
CA ASN A 74 -5.98 4.12 -20.49
C ASN A 74 -5.75 5.64 -20.35
N ASN A 75 -5.99 6.19 -19.16
CA ASN A 75 -5.77 7.59 -18.83
C ASN A 75 -5.74 7.73 -17.30
N SER A 76 -4.72 8.37 -16.73
CA SER A 76 -4.57 8.56 -15.27
C SER A 76 -5.43 9.69 -14.69
N ASP A 77 -6.18 10.42 -15.50
CA ASP A 77 -6.96 11.58 -15.07
C ASP A 77 -8.10 11.23 -14.09
N MET A 78 -8.47 9.96 -13.97
CA MET A 78 -9.53 9.53 -13.07
C MET A 78 -9.07 8.35 -12.20
N SER A 79 -9.35 8.46 -10.91
CA SER A 79 -9.06 7.42 -9.94
C SER A 79 -10.12 7.37 -8.84
N PHE A 80 -10.13 6.29 -8.07
CA PHE A 80 -10.89 6.24 -6.83
C PHE A 80 -10.15 5.40 -5.78
N VAL A 81 -10.54 5.60 -4.52
CA VAL A 81 -10.12 4.77 -3.39
C VAL A 81 -11.37 4.28 -2.68
N ILE A 82 -11.46 2.98 -2.42
CA ILE A 82 -12.45 2.43 -1.50
C ILE A 82 -11.84 2.43 -0.12
N SER A 83 -12.19 3.40 0.73
CA SER A 83 -11.59 3.56 2.05
C SER A 83 -11.95 2.43 3.00
N LYS A 84 -13.19 1.92 2.92
CA LYS A 84 -13.68 0.85 3.79
C LYS A 84 -14.83 0.08 3.12
N ILE A 85 -14.86 -1.23 3.38
CA ILE A 85 -16.02 -2.09 3.14
C ILE A 85 -16.40 -2.75 4.46
N GLU A 86 -17.60 -2.48 4.97
CA GLU A 86 -18.11 -3.08 6.20
C GLU A 86 -19.65 -3.13 6.15
N ASN A 87 -20.24 -4.17 6.72
CA ASN A 87 -21.70 -4.34 6.78
C ASN A 87 -22.38 -4.18 5.40
N SER A 88 -21.76 -4.75 4.36
CA SER A 88 -22.21 -4.65 2.96
C SER A 88 -22.30 -3.21 2.43
N LYS A 89 -21.55 -2.27 3.00
CA LYS A 89 -21.43 -0.90 2.50
C LYS A 89 -20.01 -0.61 2.05
N ALA A 90 -19.87 0.00 0.87
CA ALA A 90 -18.64 0.58 0.37
C ALA A 90 -18.63 2.08 0.64
N ILE A 91 -17.53 2.58 1.21
CA ILE A 91 -17.30 4.02 1.39
C ILE A 91 -15.95 4.34 0.76
N GLY A 92 -15.88 5.45 0.04
CA GLY A 92 -14.64 5.87 -0.60
C GLY A 92 -14.71 7.27 -1.21
N LYS A 93 -13.74 7.55 -2.08
CA LYS A 93 -13.60 8.83 -2.76
C LYS A 93 -13.29 8.63 -4.24
N LEU A 94 -13.96 9.40 -5.08
CA LEU A 94 -13.75 9.50 -6.53
C LEU A 94 -13.02 10.81 -6.83
N SER A 95 -11.94 10.72 -7.60
CA SER A 95 -11.05 11.83 -7.91
C SER A 95 -10.87 11.95 -9.42
N VAL A 96 -10.90 13.18 -9.93
CA VAL A 96 -10.60 13.50 -11.33
C VAL A 96 -9.68 14.70 -11.39
N LEU A 97 -8.60 14.59 -12.15
CA LEU A 97 -7.65 15.66 -12.43
C LEU A 97 -7.89 16.16 -13.85
N ASN A 98 -7.96 17.47 -14.02
CA ASN A 98 -8.11 18.11 -15.33
C ASN A 98 -7.03 19.19 -15.50
N TYR A 99 -5.93 18.79 -16.13
CA TYR A 99 -4.80 19.68 -16.40
C TYR A 99 -5.03 20.63 -17.59
N THR A 100 -6.14 20.50 -18.31
CA THR A 100 -6.39 21.24 -19.56
C THR A 100 -7.14 22.56 -19.35
N THR A 101 -7.66 22.81 -18.15
CA THR A 101 -8.35 24.08 -17.84
C THR A 101 -7.37 25.21 -17.58
N ALA A 102 -7.62 26.38 -18.19
CA ALA A 102 -6.88 27.61 -17.89
C ALA A 102 -7.23 28.18 -16.50
N ASP A 103 -8.39 27.80 -15.94
CA ASP A 103 -8.79 28.20 -14.59
C ASP A 103 -8.20 27.23 -13.55
N LYS A 104 -7.25 27.73 -12.76
CA LYS A 104 -6.58 26.96 -11.70
C LYS A 104 -7.55 26.47 -10.61
N ASN A 105 -8.70 27.12 -10.44
CA ASN A 105 -9.72 26.69 -9.47
C ASN A 105 -10.56 25.49 -9.96
N LEU A 106 -10.41 25.11 -11.23
CA LEU A 106 -11.14 24.01 -11.88
C LEU A 106 -10.21 22.85 -12.24
N GLN A 107 -9.13 22.62 -11.51
CA GLN A 107 -8.17 21.58 -11.86
C GLN A 107 -8.54 20.18 -11.34
N SER A 108 -9.49 20.07 -10.41
CA SER A 108 -9.88 18.78 -9.87
C SER A 108 -11.35 18.70 -9.46
N PHE A 109 -11.84 17.46 -9.46
CA PHE A 109 -13.09 17.03 -8.87
C PHE A 109 -12.79 15.96 -7.83
N GLU A 110 -13.39 16.09 -6.65
CA GLU A 110 -13.28 15.15 -5.53
C GLU A 110 -14.68 14.97 -4.96
N ALA A 111 -15.16 13.73 -4.89
CA ALA A 111 -16.46 13.42 -4.30
C ALA A 111 -16.34 12.16 -3.43
N ASP A 112 -16.87 12.26 -2.22
CA ASP A 112 -17.08 11.07 -1.40
C ASP A 112 -18.22 10.24 -2.02
N PHE A 113 -18.10 8.92 -1.93
CA PHE A 113 -19.14 7.99 -2.33
C PHE A 113 -19.46 7.00 -1.22
N GLU A 114 -20.73 6.63 -1.14
CA GLU A 114 -21.22 5.53 -0.31
C GLU A 114 -22.21 4.68 -1.11
N GLY A 115 -22.16 3.37 -0.93
CA GLY A 115 -23.04 2.45 -1.63
C GLY A 115 -23.22 1.11 -0.97
N GLU A 116 -24.23 0.38 -1.41
CA GLU A 116 -24.47 -1.00 -1.00
C GLU A 116 -23.70 -1.97 -1.89
N ILE A 117 -23.17 -3.02 -1.27
CA ILE A 117 -22.50 -4.13 -1.93
C ILE A 117 -23.43 -5.34 -1.95
N ASN A 118 -23.58 -5.92 -3.14
CA ASN A 118 -24.16 -7.22 -3.37
C ASN A 118 -23.18 -8.07 -4.18
N LYS A 119 -22.55 -9.06 -3.51
CA LYS A 119 -21.54 -9.94 -4.11
C LYS A 119 -20.41 -9.14 -4.79
N ASP A 120 -20.24 -9.29 -6.09
CA ASP A 120 -19.18 -8.66 -6.86
C ASP A 120 -19.49 -7.21 -7.26
N THR A 121 -20.61 -6.65 -6.83
CA THR A 121 -21.06 -5.34 -7.29
C THR A 121 -21.33 -4.39 -6.13
N ALA A 122 -20.72 -3.21 -6.15
CA ALA A 122 -21.10 -2.06 -5.33
C ALA A 122 -21.90 -1.06 -6.18
N VAL A 123 -22.99 -0.53 -5.64
CA VAL A 123 -23.75 0.56 -6.26
C VAL A 123 -23.71 1.75 -5.33
N CYS A 124 -22.88 2.74 -5.66
CA CYS A 124 -22.63 3.90 -4.84
C CYS A 124 -23.26 5.16 -5.42
N GLN A 125 -23.67 6.06 -4.54
CA GLN A 125 -23.94 7.46 -4.89
C GLN A 125 -22.74 8.29 -4.47
N TYR A 126 -22.40 9.29 -5.27
CA TYR A 126 -21.37 10.27 -4.93
C TYR A 126 -21.94 11.68 -4.98
N ASN A 127 -21.41 12.55 -4.13
CA ASN A 127 -21.68 13.98 -4.16
C ASN A 127 -20.48 14.79 -3.70
N ASP A 128 -20.24 15.93 -4.34
CA ASP A 128 -19.22 16.88 -3.90
C ASP A 128 -19.82 18.08 -3.15
N SER A 129 -18.95 18.92 -2.58
CA SER A 129 -19.36 20.14 -1.88
C SER A 129 -19.89 21.24 -2.80
N LYS A 130 -19.72 21.09 -4.13
CA LYS A 130 -20.14 22.05 -5.16
C LYS A 130 -21.54 21.74 -5.69
N GLY A 131 -22.14 20.61 -5.29
CA GLY A 131 -23.47 20.19 -5.69
C GLY A 131 -23.50 19.24 -6.90
N ASN A 132 -22.35 18.73 -7.32
CA ASN A 132 -22.29 17.65 -8.30
C ASN A 132 -22.73 16.34 -7.66
N LYS A 133 -23.55 15.56 -8.37
CA LYS A 133 -24.03 14.26 -7.88
C LYS A 133 -24.11 13.25 -9.00
N GLY A 134 -23.96 11.99 -8.65
CA GLY A 134 -24.11 10.90 -9.58
C GLY A 134 -24.00 9.54 -8.91
N SER A 135 -23.91 8.51 -9.73
CA SER A 135 -23.69 7.15 -9.24
C SER A 135 -22.40 6.56 -9.78
N LEU A 136 -21.76 5.76 -8.94
CA LEU A 136 -20.58 4.98 -9.26
C LEU A 136 -20.92 3.51 -8.97
N LYS A 137 -21.12 2.73 -10.03
CA LYS A 137 -21.25 1.28 -9.93
C LYS A 137 -19.86 0.67 -10.09
N LEU A 138 -19.43 -0.14 -9.14
CA LEU A 138 -18.17 -0.87 -9.19
C LEU A 138 -18.46 -2.36 -9.31
N VAL A 139 -17.87 -3.02 -10.29
CA VAL A 139 -17.91 -4.48 -10.43
C VAL A 139 -16.51 -5.02 -10.21
N PHE A 140 -16.34 -5.72 -9.09
CA PHE A 140 -15.10 -6.37 -8.65
C PHE A 140 -14.80 -7.56 -9.55
N LYS A 141 -13.76 -7.45 -10.38
CA LYS A 141 -13.33 -8.55 -11.26
C LYS A 141 -12.19 -9.34 -10.61
N SER A 142 -11.96 -10.53 -11.14
CA SER A 142 -10.71 -11.25 -10.95
C SER A 142 -9.55 -10.48 -11.58
N ASN A 143 -8.31 -10.69 -11.11
CA ASN A 143 -7.06 -10.13 -11.66
C ASN A 143 -6.82 -8.63 -11.41
N GLN A 144 -7.19 -8.13 -10.23
CA GLN A 144 -6.91 -6.74 -9.83
C GLN A 144 -7.48 -5.72 -10.81
N GLU A 145 -8.71 -5.94 -11.24
CA GLU A 145 -9.43 -5.04 -12.12
C GLU A 145 -10.80 -4.71 -11.52
N ILE A 146 -11.21 -3.46 -11.64
CA ILE A 146 -12.57 -3.03 -11.33
C ILE A 146 -13.15 -2.40 -12.60
N GLU A 147 -14.33 -2.89 -12.99
CA GLU A 147 -15.15 -2.21 -13.99
C GLU A 147 -16.00 -1.16 -13.26
N GLY A 148 -15.82 0.11 -13.60
CA GLY A 148 -16.54 1.22 -12.99
C GLY A 148 -17.48 1.89 -13.99
N THR A 149 -18.77 2.01 -13.67
CA THR A 149 -19.74 2.78 -14.45
C THR A 149 -20.12 4.05 -13.72
N ILE A 150 -19.94 5.19 -14.38
CA ILE A 150 -20.24 6.52 -13.83
C ILE A 150 -21.44 7.12 -14.56
N THR A 151 -22.41 7.57 -13.77
CA THR A 151 -23.53 8.40 -14.24
C THR A 151 -23.54 9.72 -13.49
N ILE A 152 -24.06 10.77 -14.12
CA ILE A 152 -24.20 12.09 -13.49
C ILE A 152 -25.68 12.42 -13.41
N ALA A 153 -26.13 12.75 -12.20
CA ALA A 153 -27.49 13.20 -11.91
C ALA A 153 -27.58 14.73 -11.91
N ASP A 154 -26.72 15.39 -11.13
CA ASP A 154 -26.69 16.84 -10.96
C ASP A 154 -25.31 17.39 -11.36
N LYS A 155 -25.29 18.54 -12.04
CA LYS A 155 -24.06 19.25 -12.45
C LYS A 155 -24.07 20.70 -11.97
N ALA A 156 -23.10 21.05 -11.14
CA ALA A 156 -22.80 22.41 -10.78
C ALA A 156 -22.17 23.16 -11.97
N LYS A 157 -22.54 24.42 -12.16
CA LYS A 157 -21.99 25.26 -13.24
C LYS A 157 -20.48 25.45 -13.07
N ALA A 158 -19.76 25.38 -14.20
CA ALA A 158 -18.32 25.62 -14.27
C ALA A 158 -17.52 24.72 -13.29
N THR A 159 -17.71 23.41 -13.36
CA THR A 159 -16.93 22.44 -12.57
C THR A 159 -16.37 21.33 -13.46
N VAL A 160 -15.23 20.75 -13.06
CA VAL A 160 -14.74 19.49 -13.63
C VAL A 160 -15.73 18.39 -13.30
N GLN A 161 -15.94 17.48 -14.25
CA GLN A 161 -16.81 16.33 -14.09
C GLN A 161 -16.03 15.06 -14.39
N PRO A 162 -16.37 13.94 -13.73
CA PRO A 162 -15.93 12.64 -14.20
C PRO A 162 -16.51 12.35 -15.59
N SER A 163 -15.75 11.61 -16.39
CA SER A 163 -16.22 11.12 -17.67
C SER A 163 -17.39 10.15 -17.46
N LEU A 164 -18.44 10.29 -18.27
CA LEU A 164 -19.61 9.40 -18.24
C LEU A 164 -19.31 8.12 -19.00
N GLY A 165 -19.78 6.98 -18.49
CA GLY A 165 -19.68 5.69 -19.16
C GLY A 165 -19.10 4.59 -18.28
N THR A 166 -18.70 3.49 -18.93
CA THR A 166 -18.07 2.34 -18.29
C THR A 166 -16.58 2.30 -18.61
N PHE A 167 -15.78 2.10 -17.57
CA PHE A 167 -14.32 2.14 -17.63
C PHE A 167 -13.72 0.99 -16.83
N TYR A 168 -12.43 0.73 -17.06
CA TYR A 168 -11.67 -0.30 -16.37
C TYR A 168 -10.53 0.32 -15.58
N PHE A 169 -10.44 -0.05 -14.31
CA PHE A 169 -9.47 0.47 -13.37
C PHE A 169 -8.55 -0.66 -12.89
N ALA A 170 -7.29 -0.32 -12.68
CA ALA A 170 -6.28 -1.18 -12.09
C ALA A 170 -5.65 -0.46 -10.88
N PRO A 171 -5.11 -1.18 -9.89
CA PRO A 171 -4.40 -0.55 -8.80
C PRO A 171 -3.16 0.16 -9.34
N GLU A 172 -2.88 1.35 -8.82
CA GLU A 172 -1.60 2.00 -9.03
C GLU A 172 -0.52 1.22 -8.27
N THR A 173 0.55 0.87 -8.98
CA THR A 173 1.68 0.16 -8.39
C THR A 173 2.91 1.07 -8.33
N ILE A 174 3.84 0.78 -7.43
CA ILE A 174 5.12 1.50 -7.37
C ILE A 174 5.87 1.45 -8.71
N LYS A 175 5.67 0.41 -9.52
CA LYS A 175 6.33 0.27 -10.83
C LYS A 175 5.80 1.27 -11.87
N ASP A 176 4.60 1.80 -11.66
CA ASP A 176 3.98 2.78 -12.54
C ASP A 176 4.53 4.20 -12.30
N ILE A 177 5.16 4.42 -11.13
CA ILE A 177 5.80 5.69 -10.78
C ILE A 177 7.08 5.85 -11.58
N LYS A 178 7.00 6.65 -12.65
CA LYS A 178 8.15 6.95 -13.52
C LYS A 178 9.28 7.57 -12.72
N GLY A 179 10.47 6.97 -12.85
CA GLY A 179 11.68 7.48 -12.21
C GLY A 179 11.84 7.05 -10.75
N PHE A 180 10.89 6.32 -10.17
CA PHE A 180 11.03 5.85 -8.80
C PHE A 180 12.15 4.81 -8.69
N SER A 181 13.07 5.04 -7.74
CA SER A 181 14.17 4.16 -7.40
C SER A 181 14.07 3.78 -5.92
N PRO A 182 13.76 2.52 -5.58
CA PRO A 182 13.58 2.11 -4.20
C PRO A 182 14.91 2.12 -3.43
N ILE A 183 14.86 2.56 -2.18
CA ILE A 183 15.94 2.42 -1.21
C ILE A 183 15.67 1.15 -0.41
N GLU A 184 16.06 0.00 -0.96
CA GLU A 184 15.71 -1.31 -0.36
C GLU A 184 16.23 -1.49 1.07
N LYS A 185 17.39 -0.90 1.40
CA LYS A 185 17.93 -0.90 2.78
C LYS A 185 17.09 -0.11 3.79
N GLN A 186 16.15 0.71 3.32
CA GLN A 186 15.19 1.49 4.13
C GLN A 186 13.74 1.16 3.74
N SER A 187 13.51 -0.04 3.22
CA SER A 187 12.18 -0.55 2.87
C SER A 187 11.97 -1.88 3.58
N PHE A 188 10.87 -1.98 4.33
CA PHE A 188 10.70 -3.04 5.32
C PHE A 188 9.30 -3.64 5.27
N MET A 189 9.22 -4.97 5.39
CA MET A 189 7.96 -5.61 5.77
C MET A 189 7.69 -5.28 7.24
N VAL A 190 6.51 -4.76 7.54
CA VAL A 190 6.14 -4.33 8.89
C VAL A 190 4.67 -4.61 9.15
N ASN A 191 4.36 -4.99 10.40
CA ASN A 191 2.99 -5.04 10.88
C ASN A 191 2.62 -3.68 11.49
N LEU A 192 1.74 -2.91 10.83
CA LEU A 192 1.26 -1.60 11.28
C LEU A 192 -0.21 -1.68 11.66
N ASN A 193 -0.54 -2.23 12.82
CA ASN A 193 -1.88 -2.21 13.44
C ASN A 193 -3.05 -2.17 12.43
N SER A 194 -3.57 -0.98 12.09
CA SER A 194 -4.71 -0.74 11.18
C SER A 194 -4.52 -1.22 9.73
N TRP A 195 -3.30 -1.61 9.36
CA TRP A 195 -2.88 -2.11 8.05
C TRP A 195 -2.47 -3.58 8.06
N GLY A 196 -2.23 -4.18 9.22
CA GLY A 196 -1.65 -5.52 9.30
C GLY A 196 -0.25 -5.57 8.67
N ASN A 197 0.09 -6.67 8.02
CA ASN A 197 1.40 -6.88 7.40
C ASN A 197 1.46 -6.24 6.01
N ILE A 198 2.25 -5.18 5.87
CA ILE A 198 2.46 -4.44 4.61
C ILE A 198 3.96 -4.22 4.36
N LYS A 199 4.33 -3.67 3.21
CA LYS A 199 5.69 -3.16 2.97
C LYS A 199 5.68 -1.64 3.10
N PHE A 200 6.49 -1.10 4.01
CA PHE A 200 6.89 0.30 3.96
C PHE A 200 8.00 0.44 2.92
N VAL A 201 7.82 1.33 1.95
CA VAL A 201 8.77 1.54 0.85
C VAL A 201 9.29 2.97 0.91
N SER A 202 10.61 3.12 1.01
CA SER A 202 11.30 4.38 0.76
C SER A 202 11.89 4.36 -0.65
N GLY A 203 11.90 5.49 -1.34
CA GLY A 203 12.61 5.61 -2.62
C GLY A 203 12.92 7.04 -3.00
N LYS A 204 13.59 7.22 -4.14
CA LYS A 204 13.85 8.52 -4.75
C LYS A 204 13.13 8.63 -6.08
N LEU A 205 12.54 9.79 -6.38
CA LEU A 205 12.08 10.10 -7.73
C LEU A 205 13.25 10.65 -8.55
N THR A 206 13.82 9.78 -9.37
CA THR A 206 14.94 10.07 -10.26
C THR A 206 14.40 10.41 -11.66
N GLY A 207 14.71 11.58 -12.20
CA GLY A 207 14.25 11.97 -13.54
C GLY A 207 13.95 13.46 -13.73
N GLY A 208 13.87 14.22 -12.64
CA GLY A 208 13.82 15.69 -12.65
C GLY A 208 15.13 16.34 -12.21
N SER A 209 15.14 17.68 -12.20
CA SER A 209 16.21 18.49 -11.57
C SER A 209 16.18 18.44 -10.04
N HIS A 210 15.08 17.94 -9.49
CA HIS A 210 14.87 17.70 -8.07
C HIS A 210 14.74 16.20 -7.85
N VAL A 211 15.47 15.68 -6.87
CA VAL A 211 15.42 14.27 -6.47
C VAL A 211 14.85 14.21 -5.06
N PRO A 212 13.51 14.21 -4.90
CA PRO A 212 12.88 14.02 -3.61
C PRO A 212 12.97 12.57 -3.17
N VAL A 213 12.92 12.35 -1.86
CA VAL A 213 12.61 11.05 -1.28
C VAL A 213 11.09 10.93 -1.12
N GLU A 214 10.56 9.75 -1.41
CA GLU A 214 9.14 9.43 -1.30
C GLU A 214 8.95 8.18 -0.44
N PHE A 215 7.81 8.12 0.25
CA PHE A 215 7.46 7.00 1.11
C PHE A 215 6.07 6.50 0.80
N TYR A 216 5.91 5.18 0.78
CA TYR A 216 4.63 4.52 0.50
C TYR A 216 4.40 3.35 1.44
N LEU A 217 3.13 3.01 1.65
CA LEU A 217 2.75 1.66 2.06
C LEU A 217 2.29 0.89 0.83
N THR A 218 2.78 -0.34 0.65
CA THR A 218 2.31 -1.24 -0.41
C THR A 218 1.87 -2.58 0.14
N ASP A 219 1.04 -3.26 -0.64
CA ASP A 219 0.84 -4.69 -0.47
C ASP A 219 2.04 -5.51 -0.99
N LYS A 220 1.88 -6.84 -0.99
CA LYS A 220 2.91 -7.79 -1.43
C LYS A 220 3.21 -7.72 -2.95
N ASP A 221 2.27 -7.23 -3.74
CA ASP A 221 2.38 -7.16 -5.21
C ASP A 221 2.97 -5.80 -5.66
N GLY A 222 3.06 -4.85 -4.72
CA GLY A 222 3.60 -3.51 -4.92
C GLY A 222 2.51 -2.47 -5.23
N ASP A 223 1.24 -2.82 -5.03
CA ASP A 223 0.13 -1.89 -5.16
C ASP A 223 0.17 -0.88 -4.02
N ILE A 224 -0.02 0.39 -4.36
CA ILE A 224 0.07 1.49 -3.40
C ILE A 224 -1.22 1.56 -2.57
N LEU A 225 -1.03 1.49 -1.26
CA LEU A 225 -2.07 1.55 -0.25
C LEU A 225 -2.10 2.91 0.47
N TYR A 226 -0.95 3.57 0.56
CA TYR A 226 -0.83 4.86 1.20
C TYR A 226 0.35 5.63 0.61
N ASP A 227 0.15 6.91 0.33
CA ASP A 227 1.19 7.87 -0.04
C ASP A 227 1.35 8.86 1.11
N PHE A 228 2.56 8.97 1.65
CA PHE A 228 2.83 9.89 2.77
C PHE A 228 2.97 11.34 2.33
N ALA A 229 3.18 11.61 1.03
CA ALA A 229 3.41 12.94 0.46
C ALA A 229 4.37 13.78 1.32
N ALA A 230 5.51 13.20 1.69
CA ALA A 230 6.39 13.74 2.71
C ALA A 230 6.97 15.09 2.27
N THR A 231 6.83 16.11 3.12
CA THR A 231 7.38 17.45 2.85
C THR A 231 8.79 17.54 3.42
N LEU A 232 9.76 17.00 2.68
CA LEU A 232 11.18 17.02 3.03
C LEU A 232 11.99 17.82 2.01
N PRO A 233 13.17 18.34 2.38
CA PRO A 233 14.07 19.00 1.43
C PRO A 233 14.49 18.05 0.30
N TYR A 234 14.81 18.64 -0.85
CA TYR A 234 15.48 17.91 -1.92
C TYR A 234 16.91 17.55 -1.53
N ARG A 235 17.49 16.55 -2.22
CA ARG A 235 18.88 16.09 -2.02
C ARG A 235 19.13 15.58 -0.59
N VAL A 236 18.20 14.78 -0.10
CA VAL A 236 18.36 14.05 1.15
C VAL A 236 18.39 12.55 0.90
N ASP A 237 19.06 11.82 1.79
CA ASP A 237 19.04 10.36 1.86
C ASP A 237 18.30 9.89 3.11
N VAL A 238 17.68 8.73 3.02
CA VAL A 238 17.01 8.11 4.17
C VAL A 238 18.05 7.43 5.07
N LYS A 239 18.27 8.02 6.24
CA LYS A 239 19.25 7.59 7.25
C LYS A 239 18.73 6.46 8.11
N ALA A 240 17.48 6.57 8.59
CA ALA A 240 16.85 5.58 9.44
C ALA A 240 15.33 5.65 9.35
N VAL A 241 14.68 4.52 9.52
CA VAL A 241 13.23 4.39 9.70
C VAL A 241 12.99 3.51 10.92
N SER A 242 12.04 3.89 11.79
CA SER A 242 11.58 3.06 12.91
C SER A 242 10.06 3.01 12.98
N PHE A 243 9.55 1.93 13.55
CA PHE A 243 8.12 1.65 13.69
C PHE A 243 7.80 1.32 15.16
N GLU A 244 7.38 2.31 15.93
CA GLU A 244 7.17 2.22 17.38
C GLU A 244 5.94 3.03 17.77
N ASP A 245 5.18 2.57 18.76
CA ASP A 245 4.10 3.36 19.39
C ASP A 245 4.75 4.38 20.34
N VAL A 246 4.90 5.62 19.88
CA VAL A 246 5.63 6.68 20.61
C VAL A 246 4.71 7.63 21.34
N ASN A 247 3.44 7.70 20.93
CA ASN A 247 2.39 8.47 21.62
C ASN A 247 1.57 7.62 22.63
N LYS A 248 1.81 6.31 22.70
CA LYS A 248 1.17 5.32 23.58
C LYS A 248 -0.33 5.13 23.30
N ASP A 249 -0.75 5.28 22.05
CA ASP A 249 -2.15 5.05 21.64
C ASP A 249 -2.45 3.60 21.24
N GLY A 250 -1.45 2.72 21.28
CA GLY A 250 -1.55 1.31 20.90
C GLY A 250 -1.33 1.06 19.41
N LEU A 251 -1.09 2.09 18.60
CA LEU A 251 -0.78 2.03 17.19
C LEU A 251 0.70 2.38 16.95
N LYS A 252 1.36 1.64 16.07
CA LYS A 252 2.74 1.99 15.69
C LYS A 252 2.76 3.25 14.83
N ASP A 253 3.58 4.19 15.26
CA ASP A 253 3.94 5.38 14.50
C ASP A 253 5.21 5.11 13.68
N ILE A 254 5.53 6.03 12.77
CA ILE A 254 6.72 5.94 11.92
C ILE A 254 7.63 7.12 12.20
N ILE A 255 8.86 6.83 12.63
CA ILE A 255 9.93 7.83 12.69
C ILE A 255 10.77 7.67 11.44
N ILE A 256 10.93 8.76 10.69
CA ILE A 256 11.83 8.82 9.53
C ILE A 256 12.90 9.86 9.83
N ILE A 257 14.16 9.47 9.66
CA ILE A 257 15.30 10.37 9.73
C ILE A 257 15.95 10.39 8.36
N VAL A 258 16.09 11.58 7.80
CA VAL A 258 16.86 11.84 6.59
C VAL A 258 18.12 12.63 6.91
N ASN A 259 19.10 12.59 6.02
CA ASN A 259 20.28 13.44 6.08
C ASN A 259 20.54 14.10 4.73
N ASP A 260 21.18 15.25 4.75
CA ASP A 260 21.71 15.87 3.53
C ASP A 260 22.66 14.89 2.82
N GLU A 261 22.55 14.79 1.49
CA GLU A 261 23.42 13.95 0.67
C GLU A 261 24.90 14.37 0.76
N ASP A 262 25.17 15.67 0.92
CA ASP A 262 26.51 16.24 0.99
C ASP A 262 27.03 16.35 2.44
N ASP A 263 26.14 16.35 3.44
CA ASP A 263 26.48 16.38 4.87
C ASP A 263 25.62 15.41 5.71
N SER A 264 26.13 14.19 5.90
CA SER A 264 25.47 13.16 6.71
C SER A 264 25.24 13.51 8.19
N SER A 265 25.88 14.57 8.70
CA SER A 265 25.65 15.09 10.05
C SER A 265 24.43 16.00 10.14
N ASN A 266 24.00 16.59 9.02
CA ASN A 266 22.82 17.42 8.93
C ASN A 266 21.59 16.54 8.71
N CYS A 267 20.95 16.15 9.82
CA CYS A 267 19.75 15.30 9.81
C CYS A 267 18.48 16.13 9.96
N LEU A 268 17.38 15.58 9.47
CA LEU A 268 16.01 15.98 9.78
C LEU A 268 15.21 14.74 10.17
N ALA A 269 14.43 14.84 11.23
CA ALA A 269 13.46 13.84 11.66
C ALA A 269 12.05 14.32 11.35
N THR A 270 11.21 13.40 10.90
CA THR A 270 9.77 13.59 10.74
C THR A 270 9.04 12.39 11.32
N VAL A 271 7.89 12.63 11.96
CA VAL A 271 7.11 11.60 12.66
C VAL A 271 5.69 11.54 12.11
N TYR A 272 5.26 10.33 11.78
CA TYR A 272 3.91 10.05 11.29
C TYR A 272 3.16 9.20 12.32
N PHE A 273 2.17 9.82 12.95
CA PHE A 273 1.32 9.16 13.94
C PHE A 273 0.19 8.42 13.27
N GLN A 274 0.07 7.12 13.53
CA GLN A 274 -1.00 6.33 12.93
C GLN A 274 -2.33 6.63 13.63
N LYS A 275 -3.41 6.72 12.86
CA LYS A 275 -4.78 6.86 13.38
C LYS A 275 -5.54 5.55 13.28
N ALA A 276 -6.63 5.44 14.04
CA ALA A 276 -7.50 4.26 14.07
C ALA A 276 -8.12 3.91 12.70
N ASP A 277 -8.30 4.89 11.81
CA ASP A 277 -8.78 4.67 10.43
C ASP A 277 -7.67 4.19 9.47
N GLY A 278 -6.41 4.15 9.95
CA GLY A 278 -5.22 3.82 9.19
C GLY A 278 -4.55 5.00 8.50
N SER A 279 -5.13 6.21 8.55
CA SER A 279 -4.42 7.41 8.09
C SER A 279 -3.25 7.76 9.00
N PHE A 280 -2.34 8.59 8.52
CA PHE A 280 -1.22 9.10 9.30
C PHE A 280 -1.32 10.62 9.46
N ALA A 281 -1.15 11.11 10.68
CA ALA A 281 -0.97 12.53 10.96
C ALA A 281 0.53 12.86 11.08
N ASN A 282 0.93 13.97 10.47
CA ASN A 282 2.24 14.57 10.70
C ASN A 282 2.05 15.94 11.36
N ASP A 283 2.66 16.14 12.53
CA ASP A 283 2.71 17.45 13.20
C ASP A 283 4.02 18.14 12.84
N MET A 284 3.97 19.01 11.83
CA MET A 284 5.13 19.76 11.35
C MET A 284 5.78 20.63 12.44
N LYS A 285 5.00 21.09 13.44
CA LYS A 285 5.56 21.86 14.56
C LYS A 285 6.37 20.95 15.47
N LEU A 286 5.86 19.75 15.76
CA LEU A 286 6.61 18.77 16.54
C LEU A 286 7.90 18.36 15.83
N ASP A 287 7.84 18.12 14.51
CA ASP A 287 9.02 17.86 13.70
C ASP A 287 10.04 19.01 13.82
N GLN A 288 9.59 20.27 13.72
CA GLN A 288 10.46 21.43 13.91
C GLN A 288 11.11 21.42 15.29
N GLU A 289 10.36 21.17 16.37
CA GLU A 289 10.90 21.13 17.73
C GLU A 289 11.96 20.00 17.92
N ILE A 290 11.73 18.82 17.33
CA ILE A 290 12.72 17.72 17.34
C ILE A 290 14.02 18.16 16.64
N ASN A 291 13.89 18.83 15.50
CA ASN A 291 15.01 19.21 14.65
C ASN A 291 15.82 20.39 15.22
N GLU A 292 15.14 21.40 15.79
CA GLU A 292 15.79 22.56 16.43
C GLU A 292 16.51 22.17 17.72
N SER A 293 15.94 21.23 18.48
CA SER A 293 16.57 20.71 19.71
C SER A 293 17.71 19.72 19.45
N LYS A 294 18.02 19.41 18.18
CA LYS A 294 19.07 18.46 17.74
C LYS A 294 18.84 17.02 18.22
N ASN A 295 17.62 16.65 18.60
CA ASN A 295 17.23 15.28 18.96
C ASN A 295 16.93 14.41 17.73
N ASN A 296 17.48 14.76 16.56
CA ASN A 296 17.18 14.17 15.26
C ASN A 296 18.32 13.32 14.69
N LYS A 297 19.31 12.95 15.51
CA LYS A 297 20.53 12.28 15.05
C LYS A 297 20.36 10.78 14.88
N ASP A 298 19.49 10.19 15.70
CA ASP A 298 19.17 8.77 15.69
C ASP A 298 17.76 8.52 16.28
N VAL A 299 17.23 7.33 16.05
CA VAL A 299 15.87 6.97 16.49
C VAL A 299 15.72 7.05 18.02
N LYS A 300 16.76 6.69 18.77
CA LYS A 300 16.70 6.66 20.24
C LYS A 300 16.54 8.07 20.82
N THR A 301 17.24 9.05 20.26
CA THR A 301 17.13 10.46 20.66
C THR A 301 15.77 11.04 20.30
N VAL A 302 15.27 10.80 19.08
CA VAL A 302 13.90 11.21 18.68
C VAL A 302 12.86 10.61 19.63
N ARG A 303 12.95 9.31 19.90
CA ARG A 303 12.02 8.63 20.82
C ARG A 303 12.07 9.19 22.23
N THR A 304 13.26 9.50 22.74
CA THR A 304 13.43 10.09 24.08
C THR A 304 12.78 11.48 24.14
N PHE A 305 12.92 12.27 23.08
CA PHE A 305 12.23 13.56 22.97
C PHE A 305 10.72 13.40 22.96
N LEU A 306 10.18 12.50 22.13
CA LEU A 306 8.74 12.24 22.03
C LEU A 306 8.14 11.73 23.35
N ALA A 307 8.85 10.87 24.08
CA ALA A 307 8.41 10.39 25.39
C ALA A 307 8.26 11.50 26.44
N SER A 308 8.89 12.67 26.25
CA SER A 308 8.68 13.85 27.11
C SER A 308 7.44 14.68 26.74
N LYS A 309 6.84 14.40 25.58
CA LYS A 309 5.66 15.10 25.05
C LYS A 309 4.35 14.34 25.34
N PHE A 310 4.42 13.03 25.57
CA PHE A 310 3.27 12.13 25.75
C PHE A 310 3.31 11.33 27.06
#